data_AF-A0A086MQG6-F1
#
_entry.id   AF-A0A086MQG6-F1
#
_cell.length_a   1.000
_cell.length_b   1.000
_cell.length_c   1.000
_cell.angle_alpha   90.00
_cell.angle_beta   90.00
_cell.angle_gamma   90.00
#
_symmetry.space_group_name_H-M   'P 1'
#
loop_
_entity.id
_entity.type
_entity.pdbx_description
1 polymer ?
#
loop_
_entity_poly.entity_id
_entity_poly.type
_entity_poly.pdbx_seq_one_letter_code
_entity_poly.pdbx_strand_id
1 'polypeptide(L)'
;MYADENSSDELEAIYAERRDVDLEMAQMHAEADAWHAVRDRGYCNHGSALGYLNPPAFEAQKLLKPGQLICNAGCGTIFADDADWYAQLDDPMANPVPLPVRAPAPAGV
;
A
#
# COMPACT_ATOMS: atom_id res chain seq x y z
N MET A 1 -9.69 29.77 44.57
CA MET A 1 -10.18 28.85 43.52
C MET A 1 -9.26 29.05 42.33
N TYR A 2 -8.31 28.15 42.12
CA TYR A 2 -7.45 28.16 40.93
C TYR A 2 -8.25 27.50 39.81
N ALA A 3 -8.93 28.33 39.00
CA ALA A 3 -9.79 27.91 37.91
C ALA A 3 -9.08 28.00 36.53
N ASP A 4 -7.77 28.25 36.51
CA ASP A 4 -7.02 28.64 35.31
C ASP A 4 -5.98 27.59 34.86
N GLU A 5 -5.46 26.77 35.79
CA GLU A 5 -4.46 25.74 35.44
C GLU A 5 -5.10 24.57 34.66
N ASN A 6 -6.30 24.12 35.06
CA ASN A 6 -6.99 22.99 34.40
C ASN A 6 -7.39 23.29 32.94
N SER A 7 -7.73 24.53 32.61
CA SER A 7 -8.08 24.93 31.23
C SER A 7 -6.86 25.07 30.34
N SER A 8 -5.71 25.48 30.91
CA SER A 8 -4.44 25.53 30.19
C SER A 8 -3.96 24.13 29.84
N ASP A 9 -3.98 23.22 30.82
CA ASP A 9 -3.56 21.82 30.64
C ASP A 9 -4.45 21.09 29.63
N GLU A 10 -5.76 21.34 29.65
CA GLU A 10 -6.70 20.76 28.68
C GLU A 10 -6.46 21.30 27.25
N LEU A 11 -6.16 22.60 27.09
CA LEU A 11 -5.80 23.17 25.80
C LEU A 11 -4.45 22.65 25.29
N GLU A 12 -3.47 22.50 26.18
CA GLU A 12 -2.16 21.93 25.82
C GLU A 12 -2.29 20.46 25.37
N ALA A 13 -3.13 19.66 26.05
CA ALA A 13 -3.44 18.31 25.63
C ALA A 13 -4.08 18.26 24.23
N ILE A 14 -5.04 19.15 23.94
CA ILE A 14 -5.67 19.24 22.61
C ILE A 14 -4.64 19.63 21.53
N TYR A 15 -3.71 20.54 21.83
CA TYR A 15 -2.66 20.92 20.88
C TYR A 15 -1.66 19.79 20.64
N ALA A 16 -1.30 19.03 21.68
CA ALA A 16 -0.46 17.86 21.55
C ALA A 16 -1.12 16.79 20.66
N GLU A 17 -2.39 16.46 20.92
CA GLU A 17 -3.15 15.51 20.10
C GLU A 17 -3.23 15.94 18.64
N ARG A 18 -3.51 17.23 18.37
CA ARG A 18 -3.54 17.76 17.00
C ARG A 18 -2.19 17.65 16.32
N ARG A 19 -1.11 17.98 17.02
CA ARG A 19 0.24 17.87 16.49
C ARG A 19 0.60 16.42 16.17
N ASP A 20 0.22 15.48 17.02
CA ASP A 20 0.46 14.06 16.79
C ASP A 20 -0.28 13.57 15.54
N VAL A 21 -1.55 13.98 15.37
CA VAL A 21 -2.33 13.70 14.16
C VAL A 21 -1.69 14.32 12.91
N ASP A 22 -1.23 15.57 12.98
CA ASP A 22 -0.57 16.23 11.85
C ASP A 22 0.72 15.52 11.45
N LEU A 23 1.50 15.04 12.42
CA LEU A 23 2.72 14.27 12.16
C LEU A 23 2.40 12.89 11.57
N GLU A 24 1.38 12.20 12.07
CA GLU A 24 0.92 10.91 11.52
C GLU A 24 0.45 11.07 10.07
N MET A 25 -0.35 12.11 9.78
CA MET A 25 -0.81 12.42 8.43
C MET A 25 0.35 12.77 7.50
N ALA A 26 1.33 13.56 7.98
CA ALA A 26 2.51 13.89 7.21
C ALA A 26 3.34 12.65 6.87
N GLN A 27 3.48 11.71 7.80
CA GLN A 27 4.16 10.44 7.56
C GLN A 27 3.42 9.59 6.52
N MET A 28 2.09 9.43 6.67
CA MET A 28 1.28 8.68 5.70
C MET A 28 1.35 9.27 4.29
N HIS A 29 1.37 10.60 4.15
CA HIS A 29 1.55 11.24 2.85
C HIS A 29 2.92 10.98 2.26
N ALA A 30 3.99 11.05 3.06
CA ALA A 30 5.35 10.76 2.59
C ALA A 30 5.50 9.30 2.10
N GLU A 31 4.89 8.35 2.80
CA GLU A 31 4.86 6.94 2.39
C GLU A 31 4.05 6.73 1.10
N ALA A 32 2.90 7.40 0.98
CA ALA A 32 2.08 7.36 -0.24
C ALA A 32 2.82 7.95 -1.45
N ASP A 33 3.53 9.07 -1.28
CA ASP A 33 4.32 9.69 -2.33
C ASP A 33 5.45 8.75 -2.82
N ALA A 34 6.13 8.06 -1.90
CA ALA A 34 7.14 7.07 -2.24
C ALA A 34 6.54 5.91 -3.06
N TRP A 35 5.34 5.45 -2.70
CA TRP A 35 4.60 4.43 -3.45
C TRP A 35 4.17 4.90 -4.85
N HIS A 36 3.71 6.14 -4.97
CA HIS A 36 3.32 6.73 -6.25
C HIS A 36 4.50 6.91 -7.19
N ALA A 37 5.67 7.31 -6.67
CA ALA A 37 6.87 7.51 -7.48
C ALA A 37 7.31 6.24 -8.23
N VAL A 38 7.11 5.04 -7.66
CA VAL A 38 7.36 3.76 -8.35
C VAL A 38 6.41 3.56 -9.53
N ARG A 39 5.12 3.86 -9.33
CA ARG A 39 4.09 3.70 -10.36
C ARG A 39 4.20 4.74 -11.47
N ASP A 40 4.58 5.97 -11.15
CA ASP A 40 4.81 7.04 -12.12
C ASP A 40 5.99 6.74 -13.05
N ARG A 41 6.96 5.94 -12.58
CA ARG A 41 8.04 5.37 -13.40
C ARG A 41 7.60 4.18 -14.25
N GLY A 42 6.35 3.75 -14.14
CA GLY A 42 5.77 2.65 -14.90
C GLY A 42 6.00 1.26 -14.30
N TYR A 43 6.39 1.16 -13.02
CA TYR A 43 6.65 -0.13 -12.35
C TYR A 43 5.57 -0.48 -11.32
N CYS A 44 5.40 -1.77 -11.08
CA CYS A 44 4.49 -2.27 -10.06
C CYS A 44 5.16 -2.20 -8.69
N ASN A 45 4.44 -1.69 -7.72
CA ASN A 45 4.82 -1.68 -6.31
C ASN A 45 4.27 -2.89 -5.54
N HIS A 46 3.65 -3.87 -6.22
CA HIS A 46 3.12 -5.10 -5.63
C HIS A 46 2.16 -4.95 -4.43
N GLY A 47 1.47 -3.81 -4.32
CA GLY A 47 0.69 -3.41 -3.13
C GLY A 47 -0.47 -4.31 -2.71
N SER A 48 -0.78 -5.35 -3.48
CA SER A 48 -1.74 -6.38 -3.10
C SER A 48 -1.46 -7.68 -3.85
N ALA A 49 -1.75 -8.80 -3.18
CA ALA A 49 -1.65 -10.14 -3.74
C ALA A 49 -2.81 -11.03 -3.28
N LEU A 50 -3.10 -12.07 -4.06
CA LEU A 50 -4.05 -13.14 -3.75
C LEU A 50 -3.28 -14.44 -3.50
N GLY A 51 -3.54 -15.10 -2.37
CA GLY A 51 -2.99 -16.43 -2.08
C GLY A 51 -3.78 -17.56 -2.73
N TYR A 52 -3.19 -18.76 -2.77
CA TYR A 52 -3.85 -19.99 -3.21
C TYR A 52 -5.12 -20.30 -2.38
N LEU A 53 -6.18 -20.75 -3.06
CA LEU A 53 -7.42 -21.22 -2.43
C LEU A 53 -8.04 -22.36 -3.25
N ASN A 54 -8.59 -23.38 -2.58
CA ASN A 54 -9.32 -24.47 -3.21
C ASN A 54 -10.66 -24.75 -2.46
N PRO A 55 -11.83 -24.53 -3.09
CA PRO A 55 -12.01 -24.04 -4.46
C PRO A 55 -11.57 -22.56 -4.62
N PRO A 56 -11.11 -22.15 -5.82
CA PRO A 56 -10.69 -20.78 -6.07
C PRO A 56 -11.89 -19.82 -6.01
N ALA A 57 -11.72 -18.66 -5.37
CA ALA A 57 -12.70 -17.58 -5.34
C ALA A 57 -12.51 -16.61 -6.52
N PHE A 58 -11.28 -16.46 -7.01
CA PHE A 58 -10.92 -15.62 -8.14
C PHE A 58 -10.20 -16.42 -9.23
N GLU A 59 -10.38 -16.04 -10.51
CA GLU A 59 -9.75 -16.71 -11.65
C GLU A 59 -8.21 -16.79 -11.52
N ALA A 60 -7.59 -15.71 -11.02
CA ALA A 60 -6.15 -15.65 -10.82
C ALA A 60 -5.62 -16.74 -9.86
N GLN A 61 -6.42 -17.19 -8.89
CA GLN A 61 -6.02 -18.24 -7.93
C GLN A 61 -5.91 -19.62 -8.56
N LYS A 62 -6.55 -19.85 -9.73
CA LYS A 62 -6.42 -21.12 -10.48
C LYS A 62 -4.99 -21.38 -10.97
N LEU A 63 -4.18 -20.33 -11.08
CA LEU A 63 -2.79 -20.40 -11.52
C LEU A 63 -1.82 -20.75 -10.39
N LEU A 64 -2.29 -20.68 -9.14
CA LEU A 64 -1.46 -20.81 -7.95
C LEU A 64 -1.34 -22.26 -7.49
N LYS A 65 -0.19 -22.57 -6.88
CA LYS A 65 0.02 -23.76 -6.05
C LYS A 65 -0.07 -23.37 -4.57
N PRO A 66 -0.30 -24.33 -3.65
CA PRO A 66 -0.26 -24.06 -2.22
C PRO A 66 1.02 -23.31 -1.80
N GLY A 67 0.86 -22.23 -1.02
CA GLY A 67 1.95 -21.36 -0.57
C GLY A 67 2.24 -20.19 -1.51
N GLN A 68 1.83 -20.23 -2.78
CA GLN A 68 2.10 -19.14 -3.72
C GLN A 68 1.08 -18.00 -3.62
N LEU A 69 1.51 -16.82 -4.06
CA LEU A 69 0.68 -15.64 -4.20
C LEU A 69 0.76 -15.09 -5.62
N ILE A 70 -0.28 -14.41 -6.09
CA ILE A 70 -0.25 -13.66 -7.35
C ILE A 70 -0.58 -12.20 -7.10
N CYS A 71 0.25 -11.28 -7.62
CA CYS A 71 0.00 -9.86 -7.54
C CYS A 71 -1.29 -9.49 -8.26
N ASN A 72 -2.23 -8.86 -7.55
CA ASN A 72 -3.45 -8.31 -8.14
C ASN A 72 -3.46 -6.76 -8.18
N ALA A 73 -2.36 -6.11 -7.79
CA ALA A 73 -2.17 -4.65 -7.91
C ALA A 73 -1.88 -4.17 -9.35
N GLY A 74 -1.58 -5.10 -10.28
CA GLY A 74 -1.57 -4.80 -11.71
C GLY A 74 -0.63 -5.63 -12.59
N CYS A 75 0.40 -6.29 -12.04
CA CYS A 75 1.41 -6.97 -12.87
C CYS A 75 1.23 -8.49 -13.01
N GLY A 76 0.46 -9.14 -12.14
CA GLY A 76 0.23 -10.59 -12.21
C GLY A 76 1.44 -11.46 -11.87
N THR A 77 2.52 -10.89 -11.33
CA THR A 77 3.68 -11.64 -10.83
C THR A 77 3.24 -12.70 -9.83
N ILE A 78 3.74 -13.94 -9.98
CA ILE A 78 3.55 -15.01 -9.01
C ILE A 78 4.76 -15.06 -8.10
N PHE A 79 4.52 -14.97 -6.79
CA PHE A 79 5.53 -15.09 -5.74
C PHE A 79 5.58 -16.51 -5.21
N ALA A 80 6.77 -16.93 -4.77
CA ALA A 80 6.97 -18.26 -4.21
C ALA A 80 6.22 -18.46 -2.88
N ASP A 81 6.24 -17.44 -2.03
CA ASP A 81 5.63 -17.39 -0.72
C ASP A 81 5.44 -15.93 -0.25
N ASP A 82 4.93 -15.75 0.97
CA ASP A 82 4.72 -14.42 1.57
C ASP A 82 6.04 -13.64 1.71
N ALA A 83 7.16 -14.32 2.00
CA ALA A 83 8.45 -13.67 2.22
C ALA A 83 9.02 -13.09 0.91
N ASP A 84 8.87 -13.82 -0.20
CA ASP A 84 9.20 -13.32 -1.54
C ASP A 84 8.33 -12.11 -1.92
N TRP A 85 7.03 -12.15 -1.60
CA TRP A 85 6.15 -11.01 -1.83
C TRP A 85 6.55 -9.78 -1.01
N TYR A 86 6.78 -9.92 0.30
CA TYR A 86 7.22 -8.81 1.15
C TYR A 86 8.58 -8.24 0.74
N ALA A 87 9.54 -9.08 0.34
CA ALA A 87 10.83 -8.60 -0.14
C ALA A 87 10.71 -7.70 -1.39
N GLN A 88 9.80 -8.04 -2.30
CA GLN A 88 9.52 -7.23 -3.50
C GLN A 88 8.58 -6.05 -3.24
N LEU A 89 7.81 -6.09 -2.14
CA LEU A 89 6.97 -4.98 -1.68
C LEU A 89 7.81 -3.88 -1.00
N ASP A 90 8.78 -4.27 -0.18
CA ASP A 90 9.65 -3.37 0.59
C ASP A 90 10.63 -2.61 -0.32
N ASP A 91 11.16 -3.28 -1.35
CA ASP A 91 11.98 -2.64 -2.40
C ASP A 91 11.55 -3.08 -3.80
N PRO A 92 10.50 -2.46 -4.38
CA PRO A 92 10.04 -2.76 -5.73
C PRO A 92 11.09 -2.46 -6.80
N MET A 93 12.12 -1.67 -6.48
CA MET A 93 13.18 -1.30 -7.41
C MET A 93 14.35 -2.28 -7.40
N ALA A 94 14.43 -3.20 -6.43
CA ALA A 94 15.40 -4.30 -6.43
C ALA A 94 15.14 -5.30 -7.58
N ASN A 95 13.87 -5.51 -7.93
CA ASN A 95 13.44 -6.34 -9.06
C ASN A 95 12.23 -5.69 -9.78
N PRO A 96 12.45 -4.63 -10.57
CA PRO A 96 11.35 -3.81 -11.08
C PRO A 96 10.52 -4.55 -12.13
N VAL A 97 9.22 -4.71 -11.83
CA VAL A 97 8.26 -5.32 -12.76
C VAL A 97 7.49 -4.24 -13.51
N PRO A 98 7.59 -4.14 -14.85
CA PRO A 98 6.83 -3.18 -15.63
C PRO A 98 5.32 -3.37 -15.43
N LEU A 99 4.58 -2.28 -15.24
CA LEU A 99 3.13 -2.33 -15.31
C LEU A 99 2.73 -2.61 -16.77
N PRO A 100 1.72 -3.47 -17.01
CA PRO A 100 1.13 -3.59 -18.32
C PRO A 100 0.68 -2.21 -18.79
N VAL A 101 0.97 -1.86 -20.05
CA VAL A 101 0.49 -0.60 -20.65
C VAL A 101 -1.03 -0.57 -20.46
N ARG A 102 -1.53 0.31 -19.59
CA ARG A 102 -2.97 0.55 -19.51
C ARG A 102 -3.38 1.07 -20.89
N ALA A 103 -4.24 0.33 -21.59
CA ALA A 103 -4.95 0.90 -22.71
C ALA A 103 -5.61 2.21 -22.22
N PRO A 104 -5.51 3.31 -22.98
CA PRO A 104 -6.19 4.54 -22.59
C PRO A 104 -7.66 4.21 -22.32
N ALA A 105 -8.21 4.77 -21.24
CA ALA A 105 -9.64 4.65 -20.99
C ALA A 105 -10.37 5.07 -22.27
N PRO A 106 -11.39 4.30 -22.73
CA PRO A 106 -12.16 4.72 -23.88
C PRO A 106 -12.66 6.15 -23.62
N ALA A 107 -12.46 7.04 -24.59
CA ALA A 107 -13.03 8.38 -24.51
C ALA A 107 -14.53 8.22 -24.20
N GLY A 108 -14.97 8.87 -23.12
CA GLY A 108 -16.23 8.57 -22.44
C GLY A 108 -17.46 8.52 -23.35
N VAL A 109 -18.48 7.83 -22.83
CA VAL A 109 -19.88 7.95 -23.28
C VAL A 109 -20.55 9.04 -22.45
#